data_AF-A0A9D8F651-F1
#
_entry.id   AF-A0A9D8F651-F1
#
_cell.length_a   1.000
_cell.length_b   1.000
_cell.length_c   1.000
_cell.angle_alpha   90.00
_cell.angle_beta   90.00
_cell.angle_gamma   90.00
#
_symmetry.space_group_name_H-M   'P 1'
#
loop_
_entity.id
_entity.type
_entity.pdbx_description
1 polymer ?
#
loop_
_entity_poly.entity_id
_entity_poly.type
_entity_poly.pdbx_seq_one_letter_code
_entity_poly.pdbx_strand_id
1 'polypeptide(L)'
;MLTNRSGPGRPKVFCSQACRQWDWVSRQRARELQISENELVVARRELDRLYDDLYVLSCAIEDTDRELGAGRPTVASLQEALRWLLDAARPLHNRTVAPHRDSP
;
A
#
# COMPACT_ATOMS: atom_id res chain seq x y z
N MET A 1 -9.71 -20.57 6.28
CA MET A 1 -8.82 -20.73 5.11
C MET A 1 -9.50 -21.60 4.06
N LEU A 2 -9.41 -21.24 2.77
CA LEU A 2 -9.89 -22.09 1.67
C LEU A 2 -8.82 -23.17 1.41
N THR A 3 -9.15 -24.44 1.65
CA THR A 3 -8.28 -25.56 1.27
C THR A 3 -8.55 -25.88 -0.20
N ASN A 4 -7.53 -25.79 -1.05
CA ASN A 4 -7.66 -26.12 -2.47
C ASN A 4 -7.90 -27.63 -2.61
N ARG A 5 -9.14 -28.03 -2.90
CA ARG A 5 -9.49 -29.44 -3.14
C ARG A 5 -9.50 -29.67 -4.64
N SER A 6 -8.53 -30.44 -5.14
CA SER A 6 -8.52 -30.93 -6.51
C SER A 6 -9.44 -32.15 -6.62
N GLY A 7 -10.56 -32.01 -7.32
CA GLY A 7 -11.52 -33.09 -7.57
C GLY A 7 -12.64 -32.63 -8.51
N PRO A 8 -13.42 -33.56 -9.07
CA PRO A 8 -14.56 -33.22 -9.93
C PRO A 8 -15.61 -32.44 -9.13
N GLY A 9 -15.84 -31.18 -9.51
CA GLY A 9 -16.81 -30.28 -8.88
C GLY A 9 -16.47 -28.80 -9.08
N ARG A 10 -17.45 -27.91 -8.88
CA ARG A 10 -17.20 -26.46 -8.93
C ARG A 10 -16.28 -26.05 -7.76
N PRO A 11 -15.16 -25.36 -8.03
CA PRO A 11 -14.27 -24.88 -6.97
C PRO A 11 -15.02 -24.01 -5.93
N LYS A 12 -14.71 -24.21 -4.65
CA LYS A 12 -15.20 -23.32 -3.59
C LYS A 12 -14.52 -21.96 -3.72
N VAL A 13 -15.30 -20.93 -4.06
CA VAL A 13 -14.84 -19.54 -4.13
C VAL A 13 -14.78 -18.88 -2.75
N PHE A 14 -15.59 -19.34 -1.79
CA PHE A 14 -15.71 -18.73 -0.48
C PHE A 14 -15.40 -19.72 0.65
N CYS A 15 -14.71 -19.19 1.66
CA CYS A 15 -14.26 -19.95 2.83
C CYS A 15 -15.42 -20.42 3.73
N SER A 16 -16.52 -19.66 3.75
CA SER A 16 -17.68 -19.80 4.63
C SER A 16 -18.88 -19.01 4.08
N GLN A 17 -20.06 -19.17 4.68
CA GLN A 17 -21.22 -18.33 4.37
C GLN A 17 -20.98 -16.86 4.73
N ALA A 18 -20.32 -16.58 5.85
CA ALA A 18 -19.95 -15.21 6.22
C ALA A 18 -19.03 -14.57 5.15
N CYS A 19 -18.01 -15.29 4.67
CA CYS A 19 -17.13 -14.86 3.56
C CYS A 19 -17.95 -14.49 2.30
N ARG A 20 -18.97 -15.28 1.96
CA ARG A 20 -19.85 -15.04 0.80
C ARG A 20 -20.78 -13.83 1.01
N GLN A 21 -21.33 -13.69 2.20
CA GLN A 21 -22.21 -12.57 2.55
C GLN A 21 -21.46 -11.24 2.49
N TRP A 22 -20.23 -11.19 3.00
CA TRP A 22 -19.39 -10.00 2.91
C TRP A 22 -19.00 -9.62 1.48
N ASP A 23 -18.68 -10.60 0.61
CA ASP A 23 -18.45 -10.34 -0.81
C ASP A 23 -19.68 -9.73 -1.49
N TRP A 24 -20.89 -10.22 -1.17
CA TRP A 24 -22.14 -9.64 -1.68
C TRP A 24 -22.37 -8.20 -1.17
N VAL A 25 -22.20 -7.95 0.13
CA VAL A 25 -22.35 -6.59 0.71
C VAL A 25 -21.35 -5.62 0.09
N SER A 26 -20.10 -6.05 -0.12
CA SER A 26 -19.08 -5.22 -0.77
C SER A 26 -19.46 -4.85 -2.19
N ARG A 27 -19.95 -5.80 -3.00
CA ARG A 27 -20.42 -5.54 -4.37
C ARG A 27 -21.64 -4.64 -4.40
N GLN A 28 -22.54 -4.80 -3.44
CA GLN A 28 -23.76 -3.99 -3.35
C GLN A 28 -23.42 -2.54 -2.98
N ARG A 29 -22.55 -2.32 -1.98
CA ARG A 29 -22.06 -0.98 -1.62
C ARG A 29 -21.28 -0.31 -2.75
N ALA A 30 -20.44 -1.06 -3.48
CA ALA A 30 -19.74 -0.54 -4.65
C ALA A 30 -20.72 -0.03 -5.73
N ARG A 31 -21.81 -0.79 -5.98
CA ARG A 31 -22.88 -0.37 -6.90
C ARG A 31 -23.63 0.85 -6.41
N GLU A 32 -23.96 0.92 -5.12
CA GLU A 32 -24.66 2.06 -4.50
C GLU A 32 -23.84 3.34 -4.57
N LEU A 33 -22.53 3.24 -4.39
CA LEU A 33 -21.58 4.36 -4.48
C LEU A 33 -21.15 4.68 -5.92
N GLN A 34 -21.69 3.97 -6.93
CA GLN A 34 -21.29 4.08 -8.34
C GLN A 34 -19.78 3.92 -8.57
N ILE A 35 -19.11 3.18 -7.69
CA ILE A 35 -17.67 2.94 -7.74
C ILE A 35 -17.40 1.97 -8.89
N SER A 36 -16.66 2.45 -9.89
CA SER A 36 -16.15 1.63 -10.98
C SER A 36 -15.19 0.54 -10.47
N GLU A 37 -14.98 -0.53 -11.23
CA GLU A 37 -14.02 -1.60 -10.85
C GLU A 37 -12.59 -1.09 -10.59
N ASN A 38 -12.25 0.09 -11.12
CA ASN A 38 -10.94 0.73 -10.95
C ASN A 38 -10.92 1.80 -9.85
N GLU A 39 -12.01 1.96 -9.10
CA GLU A 39 -12.14 2.96 -8.04
C GLU A 39 -12.09 2.28 -6.67
N LEU A 40 -11.45 2.95 -5.70
CA LEU A 40 -11.19 2.42 -4.36
C LEU A 40 -11.54 3.47 -3.32
N VAL A 41 -12.34 3.09 -2.33
CA VAL A 41 -12.53 3.90 -1.12
C VAL A 41 -11.46 3.52 -0.12
N VAL A 42 -10.69 4.52 0.31
CA VAL A 42 -9.68 4.39 1.37
C VAL A 42 -10.00 5.38 2.49
N ALA A 43 -9.55 5.07 3.70
CA ALA A 43 -9.65 6.05 4.78
C ALA A 43 -8.76 7.26 4.45
N ARG A 44 -9.30 8.48 4.58
CA ARG A 44 -8.55 9.72 4.31
C ARG A 44 -7.21 9.76 5.04
N ARG A 45 -7.21 9.39 6.33
CA ARG A 45 -6.01 9.30 7.17
C ARG A 45 -4.96 8.30 6.64
N GLU A 46 -5.36 7.25 5.93
CA GLU A 46 -4.42 6.28 5.36
C GLU A 46 -3.74 6.87 4.11
N LEU A 47 -4.49 7.62 3.32
CA LEU A 47 -3.98 8.38 2.18
C LEU A 47 -3.06 9.52 2.63
N ASP A 48 -3.43 10.29 3.65
CA ASP A 48 -2.59 11.39 4.16
C ASP A 48 -1.24 10.85 4.65
N ARG A 49 -1.24 9.76 5.43
CA ARG A 49 0.01 9.09 5.85
C ARG A 49 0.86 8.58 4.70
N LEU A 50 0.25 8.23 3.56
CA LEU A 50 1.02 7.82 2.38
C LEU A 50 1.71 9.04 1.77
N TYR A 51 0.99 10.16 1.66
CA TYR A 51 1.58 11.41 1.19
C TYR A 51 2.69 11.92 2.10
N ASP A 52 2.54 11.80 3.42
CA ASP A 52 3.59 12.17 4.38
C ASP A 52 4.86 11.34 4.17
N ASP A 53 4.75 10.02 4.07
CA ASP A 53 5.90 9.13 3.82
C ASP A 53 6.56 9.41 2.47
N LEU A 54 5.75 9.64 1.42
CA LEU A 54 6.25 9.99 0.08
C LEU A 54 6.97 11.34 0.10
N TYR A 55 6.46 12.31 0.85
CA TYR A 55 7.10 13.60 1.00
C TYR A 55 8.48 13.47 1.66
N VAL A 56 8.59 12.68 2.73
CA VAL A 56 9.89 12.41 3.38
C VAL A 56 10.87 11.73 2.43
N LEU A 57 10.40 10.78 1.61
CA LEU A 57 11.23 10.17 0.57
C LEU A 57 11.69 11.18 -0.48
N SER A 58 10.80 12.08 -0.94
CA SER A 58 11.18 13.15 -1.88
C SER A 58 12.28 14.04 -1.32
N CYS A 59 12.17 14.47 -0.06
CA CYS A 59 13.23 15.24 0.59
C CYS A 59 14.55 14.46 0.67
N ALA A 60 14.51 13.17 1.02
CA ALA A 60 15.72 12.34 1.08
C ALA A 60 16.41 12.21 -0.29
N ILE A 61 15.64 12.13 -1.38
CA ILE A 61 16.16 12.13 -2.74
C ILE A 61 16.82 13.47 -3.06
N GLU A 62 16.13 14.58 -2.82
CA GLU A 62 16.66 15.93 -3.09
C GLU A 62 17.98 16.20 -2.35
N ASP A 63 18.07 15.77 -1.10
CA ASP A 63 19.28 15.95 -0.31
C ASP A 63 20.41 15.02 -0.74
N THR A 64 20.09 13.80 -1.19
CA THR A 64 21.07 12.89 -1.80
C THR A 64 21.60 13.46 -3.11
N ASP A 65 20.73 14.00 -3.97
CA ASP A 65 21.12 14.64 -5.23
C ASP A 65 22.02 15.85 -4.97
N ARG A 66 21.72 16.64 -3.93
CA ARG A 66 22.56 17.78 -3.52
C ARG A 66 23.95 17.32 -3.06
N GLU A 67 24.02 16.26 -2.27
CA GLU A 67 25.30 15.69 -1.81
C GLU A 67 26.14 15.16 -2.98
N LEU A 68 25.52 14.46 -3.93
CA LEU A 68 26.19 14.00 -5.15
C LEU A 68 26.66 15.16 -6.04
N GLY A 69 25.88 16.25 -6.09
CA GLY A 69 26.18 17.47 -6.85
C GLY A 69 27.26 18.36 -6.23
N ALA A 70 27.63 18.17 -4.96
CA ALA A 70 28.61 19.01 -4.25
C ALA A 70 30.07 18.85 -4.75
N GLY A 71 30.32 17.94 -5.70
CA GLY A 71 31.57 17.82 -6.44
C GLY A 71 32.74 17.15 -5.70
N ARG A 72 32.70 17.06 -4.36
CA ARG A 72 33.65 16.31 -3.54
C ARG A 72 32.99 15.58 -2.35
N PRO A 73 31.98 14.73 -2.59
CA PRO A 73 31.40 13.94 -1.52
C PRO A 73 32.43 12.98 -0.94
N THR A 74 32.40 12.81 0.38
CA THR A 74 33.26 11.86 1.08
C THR A 74 32.55 10.52 1.21
N VAL A 75 33.30 9.43 1.45
CA VAL A 75 32.67 8.12 1.73
C VAL A 75 31.72 8.22 2.93
N ALA A 76 32.08 8.99 3.96
CA ALA A 76 31.25 9.18 5.13
C ALA A 76 29.93 9.90 4.81
N SER A 77 29.99 11.00 4.04
CA SER A 77 28.78 11.74 3.66
C SER A 77 27.88 10.96 2.71
N LEU A 78 28.46 10.17 1.79
CA LEU A 78 27.69 9.24 0.95
C LEU A 78 27.02 8.13 1.75
N GLN A 79 27.70 7.58 2.76
CA GLN A 79 27.09 6.59 3.65
C GLN A 79 25.95 7.17 4.49
N GLU A 80 26.06 8.43 4.91
CA GLU A 80 25.01 9.14 5.62
C GLU A 80 23.79 9.41 4.72
N ALA A 81 24.01 9.95 3.52
CA ALA A 81 22.96 10.17 2.52
C ALA A 81 22.25 8.85 2.16
N LEU A 82 23.01 7.77 1.94
CA LEU A 82 22.43 6.45 1.65
C LEU A 82 21.60 5.91 2.83
N ARG A 83 22.09 6.09 4.07
CA ARG A 83 21.35 5.64 5.26
C ARG A 83 20.03 6.39 5.39
N TRP A 84 20.07 7.71 5.22
CA TRP A 84 18.85 8.53 5.22
C TRP A 84 17.89 8.07 4.11
N LEU A 85 18.36 7.93 2.87
CA LEU A 85 17.52 7.48 1.76
C LEU A 85 16.85 6.13 2.06
N LEU A 86 17.59 5.18 2.64
CA LEU A 86 17.04 3.89 3.04
C LEU A 86 16.02 4.03 4.17
N ASP A 87 16.26 4.87 5.17
CA ASP A 87 15.34 5.09 6.27
C ASP A 87 14.03 5.74 5.79
N ALA A 88 14.09 6.66 4.83
CA ALA A 88 12.91 7.24 4.19
C ALA A 88 12.15 6.24 3.29
N ALA A 89 12.86 5.31 2.64
CA ALA A 89 12.25 4.30 1.77
C ALA A 89 11.66 3.10 2.53
N ARG A 90 12.19 2.77 3.72
CA ARG A 90 11.77 1.60 4.53
C ARG A 90 10.27 1.55 4.83
N PRO A 91 9.59 2.65 5.24
CA PRO A 91 8.15 2.65 5.46
C PRO A 91 7.36 2.23 4.23
N LEU A 92 7.85 2.58 3.03
CA LEU A 92 7.17 2.31 1.75
C LEU A 92 7.46 0.91 1.19
N HIS A 93 8.61 0.32 1.52
CA HIS A 93 9.09 -0.94 0.92
C HIS A 93 8.08 -2.10 1.02
N ASN A 94 7.32 -2.18 2.11
CA ASN A 94 6.33 -3.23 2.34
C ASN A 94 4.92 -2.68 2.60
N ARG A 95 4.64 -1.42 2.24
CA ARG A 95 3.35 -0.79 2.56
C ARG A 95 2.28 -1.21 1.55
N THR A 96 1.15 -1.67 2.07
CA THR A 96 -0.06 -1.91 1.28
C THR A 96 -1.15 -0.96 1.75
N VAL A 97 -1.77 -0.23 0.81
CA VAL A 97 -2.97 0.57 1.09
C VAL A 97 -4.17 -0.36 0.97
N ALA A 98 -4.90 -0.54 2.07
CA ALA A 98 -6.03 -1.45 2.09
C ALA A 98 -7.33 -0.72 1.70
N PRO A 99 -8.27 -1.39 1.01
CA PRO A 99 -9.64 -0.89 0.89
C PRO A 99 -10.22 -0.60 2.28
N HIS A 100 -11.02 0.46 2.39
CA HIS A 100 -11.80 0.71 3.59
C HIS A 100 -12.68 -0.50 3.89
N ARG A 101 -12.48 -1.10 5.05
CA ARG A 101 -13.33 -2.17 5.59
C ARG A 101 -14.18 -1.55 6.67
N ASP A 102 -15.44 -1.29 6.36
CA ASP A 102 -16.41 -0.93 7.38
C ASP A 102 -16.46 -2.07 8.40
N SER A 103 -15.97 -1.82 9.62
CA SER A 103 -16.26 -2.67 10.77
C SER A 103 -17.67 -2.34 11.28
N PRO A 104 -18.43 -3.34 11.78
CA PRO A 104 -19.82 -3.18 12.19
C PRO A 104 -20.00 -2.16 13.32
#